data_AF-A0A8I0BV49-F1
#
_entry.id   AF-A0A8I0BV49-F1
#
_cell.length_a   1.000
_cell.length_b   1.000
_cell.length_c   1.000
_cell.angle_alpha   90.00
_cell.angle_beta   90.00
_cell.angle_gamma   90.00
#
_symmetry.space_group_name_H-M   'P 1'
#
loop_
_entity.id
_entity.type
_entity.pdbx_description
1 polymer ?
#
loop_
_entity_poly.entity_id
_entity_poly.type
_entity_poly.pdbx_seq_one_letter_code
_entity_poly.pdbx_strand_id
1 'polypeptide(L)'
;MFDNFNLELFGHLMLSNPPSPILRDFQRQKLYRFEEARLQKHPSNQHLSLPECTALARKYNPRIKVKDGRGRRHAGASFQDNLITLPRWSRQTVIVLHEIAHTLVDDRKYPHHGAEFVGVLFALLNQESIGTIPELCEAANQSKLRYDRNWIYRYPHQTRRSARL
;
A
#
# COMPACT_ATOMS: atom_id res chain seq x y z
N MET A 1 1.71 -55.71 -35.16
CA MET A 1 0.36 -55.15 -35.27
C MET A 1 0.24 -54.12 -34.16
N PHE A 2 -0.19 -52.91 -34.51
CA PHE A 2 -0.36 -51.71 -33.68
C PHE A 2 -1.15 -52.01 -32.38
N ASP A 3 -1.06 -51.29 -31.25
CA ASP A 3 -1.10 -49.84 -31.00
C ASP A 3 -0.50 -49.55 -29.59
N ASN A 4 0.32 -48.50 -29.36
CA ASN A 4 -0.09 -47.11 -29.11
C ASN A 4 -1.25 -46.94 -28.10
N PHE A 5 -0.95 -46.92 -26.80
CA PHE A 5 -1.80 -46.20 -25.83
C PHE A 5 -0.97 -45.53 -24.72
N ASN A 6 -0.92 -44.20 -24.82
CA ASN A 6 -0.90 -43.19 -23.77
C ASN A 6 0.32 -43.09 -22.81
N LEU A 7 1.36 -42.42 -23.32
CA LEU A 7 2.36 -41.70 -22.53
C LEU A 7 1.98 -40.23 -22.25
N GLU A 8 0.70 -39.84 -22.42
CA GLU A 8 0.20 -38.47 -22.19
C GLU A 8 -0.64 -38.30 -20.91
N LEU A 9 -0.65 -39.26 -19.97
CA LEU A 9 -1.47 -39.14 -18.75
C LEU A 9 -0.70 -38.70 -17.49
N PHE A 10 0.63 -38.57 -17.57
CA PHE A 10 1.48 -38.19 -16.43
C PHE A 10 2.14 -36.81 -16.57
N GLY A 11 1.66 -35.97 -17.49
CA GLY A 11 2.30 -34.70 -17.86
C GLY A 11 1.68 -33.40 -17.30
N HIS A 12 0.59 -33.45 -16.52
CA HIS A 12 -0.19 -32.23 -16.25
C HIS A 12 -0.63 -31.99 -14.80
N LEU A 13 0.16 -32.44 -13.82
CA LEU A 13 -0.23 -32.33 -12.42
C LEU A 13 0.91 -32.00 -11.46
N MET A 14 1.83 -31.13 -11.85
CA MET A 14 2.72 -30.44 -10.91
C MET A 14 3.05 -29.07 -11.47
N LEU A 15 2.45 -28.01 -10.91
CA LEU A 15 2.98 -26.64 -10.79
C LEU A 15 1.94 -25.71 -10.09
N SER A 16 1.22 -26.20 -9.09
CA SER A 16 0.67 -25.29 -8.08
C SER A 16 1.80 -24.99 -7.11
N ASN A 17 2.51 -23.87 -7.33
CA ASN A 17 3.41 -23.35 -6.31
C ASN A 17 2.63 -23.29 -4.98
N PRO A 18 3.19 -23.81 -3.87
CA PRO A 18 2.53 -23.67 -2.57
C PRO A 18 2.26 -22.18 -2.32
N PRO A 19 1.11 -21.82 -1.71
CA PRO A 19 0.82 -20.43 -1.41
C PRO A 19 1.99 -19.87 -0.61
N SER A 20 2.52 -18.71 -1.03
CA SER A 20 3.61 -18.05 -0.32
C SER A 20 3.25 -17.94 1.17
N PRO A 21 4.18 -18.27 2.09
CA PRO A 21 3.90 -18.23 3.51
C PRO A 21 3.38 -16.85 3.90
N ILE A 22 2.27 -16.81 4.67
CA ILE A 22 1.68 -15.56 5.15
C ILE A 22 2.71 -14.85 6.02
N LEU A 23 3.23 -13.72 5.54
CA LEU A 23 4.14 -12.88 6.32
C LEU A 23 3.36 -12.27 7.49
N ARG A 24 3.75 -12.66 8.71
CA ARG A 24 3.06 -12.20 9.92
C ARG A 24 3.25 -10.70 10.12
N ASP A 25 2.14 -10.01 10.32
CA ASP A 25 2.12 -8.57 10.56
C ASP A 25 2.02 -8.24 12.05
N PHE A 26 3.17 -7.93 12.64
CA PHE A 26 3.28 -7.54 14.06
C PHE A 26 3.05 -6.04 14.29
N GLN A 27 2.91 -5.23 13.23
CA GLN A 27 2.85 -3.77 13.33
C GLN A 27 1.43 -3.24 13.18
N ARG A 28 0.53 -3.98 12.52
CA ARG A 28 -0.85 -3.56 12.20
C ARG A 28 -1.54 -2.78 13.32
N GLN A 29 -1.62 -3.35 14.52
CA GLN A 29 -2.32 -2.71 15.63
C GLN A 29 -1.62 -1.43 16.13
N LYS A 30 -0.28 -1.37 16.05
CA LYS A 30 0.49 -0.18 16.42
C LYS A 30 0.29 0.92 15.40
N LEU A 31 0.27 0.57 14.11
CA LEU A 31 0.01 1.51 13.04
C LEU A 31 -1.40 2.10 13.18
N TYR A 32 -2.43 1.28 13.35
CA TYR A 32 -3.80 1.81 13.50
C TYR A 32 -3.92 2.78 14.68
N ARG A 33 -3.28 2.48 15.82
CA ARG A 33 -3.24 3.40 16.96
C ARG A 33 -2.48 4.69 16.64
N PHE A 34 -1.37 4.59 15.92
CA PHE A 34 -0.60 5.75 15.46
C PHE A 34 -1.42 6.65 14.53
N GLU A 35 -2.11 6.07 13.56
CA GLU A 35 -2.95 6.78 12.61
C GLU A 35 -4.12 7.47 13.30
N GLU A 36 -4.84 6.76 14.17
CA GLU A 36 -5.97 7.29 14.93
C GLU A 36 -5.56 8.45 15.86
N ALA A 37 -4.43 8.29 16.57
CA ALA A 37 -3.98 9.27 17.55
C ALA A 37 -3.43 10.56 16.92
N ARG A 38 -2.81 10.46 15.73
CA ARG A 38 -2.03 11.57 15.15
C ARG A 38 -2.52 12.02 13.77
N LEU A 39 -2.81 11.09 12.87
CA LEU A 39 -3.01 11.42 11.46
C LEU A 39 -4.47 11.72 11.15
N GLN A 40 -5.42 10.93 11.68
CA GLN A 40 -6.84 11.08 11.37
C GLN A 40 -7.41 12.43 11.85
N LYS A 41 -6.82 13.01 12.90
CA LYS A 41 -7.22 14.31 13.46
C LYS A 41 -6.43 15.49 12.89
N HIS A 42 -5.53 15.26 11.94
CA HIS A 42 -4.67 16.31 11.40
C HIS A 42 -5.49 17.31 10.54
N PRO A 43 -5.26 18.63 10.63
CA PRO A 43 -6.02 19.62 9.85
C PRO A 43 -5.97 19.42 8.33
N SER A 44 -4.84 18.92 7.81
CA SER A 44 -4.67 18.59 6.39
C SER A 44 -5.25 17.23 5.98
N ASN A 45 -5.83 16.45 6.92
CA ASN A 45 -6.56 15.23 6.60
C ASN A 45 -7.98 15.58 6.12
N GLN A 46 -8.10 15.89 4.83
CA GLN A 46 -9.35 16.36 4.24
C GLN A 46 -10.20 15.22 3.70
N HIS A 47 -11.51 15.44 3.65
CA HIS A 47 -12.42 14.59 2.89
C HIS A 47 -12.28 14.87 1.39
N LEU A 48 -12.19 13.80 0.61
CA LEU A 48 -11.96 13.86 -0.83
C LEU A 48 -13.15 13.26 -1.59
N SER A 49 -13.45 13.86 -2.73
CA SER A 49 -14.26 13.24 -3.77
C SER A 49 -13.51 12.10 -4.46
N LEU A 50 -14.21 11.22 -5.18
CA LEU A 50 -13.56 10.14 -5.91
C LEU A 50 -12.57 10.64 -6.99
N PRO A 51 -12.87 11.71 -7.74
CA PRO A 51 -11.89 12.33 -8.64
C PRO A 51 -10.63 12.84 -7.92
N GLU A 52 -10.77 13.48 -6.76
CA GLU A 52 -9.63 13.95 -5.96
C GLU A 52 -8.79 12.79 -5.42
N CYS A 53 -9.43 11.71 -4.93
CA CYS A 53 -8.72 10.48 -4.59
C CYS A 53 -7.93 9.93 -5.79
N THR A 54 -8.52 9.98 -6.99
CA THR A 54 -7.87 9.50 -8.22
C THR A 54 -6.68 10.37 -8.60
N ALA A 55 -6.81 11.69 -8.51
CA ALA A 55 -5.72 12.62 -8.76
C ALA A 55 -4.56 12.41 -7.77
N LEU A 56 -4.87 12.32 -6.47
CA LEU A 56 -3.89 12.05 -5.42
C LEU A 56 -3.17 10.72 -5.63
N ALA A 57 -3.92 9.66 -5.94
CA ALA A 57 -3.36 8.34 -6.21
C ALA A 57 -2.42 8.36 -7.42
N ARG A 58 -2.82 9.02 -8.52
CA ARG A 58 -2.02 9.10 -9.75
C ARG A 58 -0.80 10.01 -9.65
N LYS A 59 -0.79 10.98 -8.72
CA LYS A 59 0.41 11.77 -8.39
C LYS A 59 1.57 10.87 -7.98
N TYR A 60 1.28 9.79 -7.26
CA TYR A 60 2.29 8.86 -6.74
C TYR A 60 2.42 7.60 -7.57
N ASN A 61 1.32 7.07 -8.10
CA ASN A 61 1.30 5.85 -8.91
C ASN A 61 0.44 6.09 -10.16
N PRO A 62 1.02 6.57 -11.27
CA PRO A 62 0.26 7.01 -12.45
C PRO A 62 -0.64 5.93 -13.08
N ARG A 63 -0.33 4.65 -12.84
CA ARG A 63 -1.05 3.50 -13.40
C ARG A 63 -2.06 2.88 -12.43
N ILE A 64 -2.24 3.47 -11.24
CA ILE A 64 -3.13 2.93 -10.21
C ILE A 64 -4.59 2.99 -10.67
N LYS A 65 -5.30 1.89 -10.45
CA LYS A 65 -6.75 1.80 -10.62
C LYS A 65 -7.40 2.28 -9.32
N VAL A 66 -8.42 3.12 -9.42
CA VAL A 66 -9.17 3.62 -8.26
C VAL A 66 -10.63 3.25 -8.44
N LYS A 67 -11.20 2.50 -7.49
CA LYS A 67 -12.61 2.08 -7.48
C LYS A 67 -13.37 2.77 -6.36
N ASP A 68 -14.66 3.02 -6.59
CA ASP A 68 -15.54 3.76 -5.67
C ASP A 68 -15.87 3.04 -4.36
N GLY A 69 -15.61 1.72 -4.29
CA GLY A 69 -15.85 0.89 -3.11
C GLY A 69 -17.30 0.72 -2.72
N ARG A 70 -18.25 0.81 -3.66
CA ARG A 70 -19.67 0.57 -3.38
C ARG A 70 -19.87 -0.80 -2.69
N GLY A 71 -20.62 -0.79 -1.58
CA GLY A 71 -20.93 -1.99 -0.80
C GLY A 71 -19.80 -2.47 0.12
N ARG A 72 -18.64 -1.80 0.16
CA ARG A 72 -17.53 -2.21 1.04
C ARG A 72 -17.63 -1.59 2.43
N ARG A 73 -17.26 -2.40 3.43
CA ARG A 73 -17.09 -1.99 4.83
C ARG A 73 -15.70 -1.43 5.13
N HIS A 74 -14.72 -1.72 4.29
CA HIS A 74 -13.32 -1.35 4.44
C HIS A 74 -12.77 -0.78 3.13
N ALA A 75 -11.87 0.20 3.25
CA ALA A 75 -10.93 0.48 2.18
C ALA A 75 -10.02 -0.74 1.94
N GLY A 76 -9.36 -0.78 0.80
CA GLY A 76 -8.35 -1.81 0.56
C GLY A 76 -7.61 -1.61 -0.74
N ALA A 77 -6.41 -2.17 -0.77
CA ALA A 77 -5.49 -2.13 -1.89
C ALA A 77 -5.05 -3.52 -2.33
N SER A 78 -4.54 -3.61 -3.56
CA SER A 78 -3.87 -4.78 -4.11
C SER A 78 -2.62 -4.32 -4.83
N PHE A 79 -1.45 -4.79 -4.39
CA PHE A 79 -0.18 -4.55 -5.08
C PHE A 79 -0.20 -5.19 -6.47
N GLN A 80 -0.61 -6.45 -6.57
CA GLN A 80 -0.64 -7.22 -7.81
C GLN A 80 -1.56 -6.61 -8.87
N ASP A 81 -2.75 -6.14 -8.47
CA ASP A 81 -3.73 -5.56 -9.41
C ASP A 81 -3.50 -4.06 -9.65
N ASN A 82 -2.55 -3.46 -8.92
CA ASN A 82 -2.28 -2.03 -8.86
C ASN A 82 -3.56 -1.21 -8.63
N LEU A 83 -4.29 -1.55 -7.58
CA LEU A 83 -5.68 -1.12 -7.36
C LEU A 83 -5.90 -0.67 -5.92
N ILE A 84 -6.66 0.41 -5.76
CA ILE A 84 -7.28 0.80 -4.48
C ILE A 84 -8.79 0.90 -4.62
N THR A 85 -9.51 0.60 -3.54
CA THR A 85 -10.96 0.67 -3.47
C THR A 85 -11.41 1.48 -2.26
N LEU A 86 -12.17 2.56 -2.49
CA LEU A 86 -12.38 3.63 -1.51
C LEU A 86 -13.87 3.92 -1.26
N PRO A 87 -14.56 3.19 -0.35
CA PRO A 87 -15.91 3.55 0.07
C PRO A 87 -15.99 4.99 0.61
N ARG A 88 -17.15 5.63 0.54
CA ARG A 88 -17.30 7.09 0.81
C ARG A 88 -16.65 7.56 2.11
N TRP A 89 -16.81 6.82 3.20
CA TRP A 89 -16.28 7.20 4.52
C TRP A 89 -14.74 7.17 4.60
N SER A 90 -14.10 6.37 3.73
CA SER A 90 -12.65 6.16 3.73
C SER A 90 -11.90 7.15 2.85
N ARG A 91 -12.61 8.07 2.18
CA ARG A 91 -12.02 9.07 1.27
C ARG A 91 -11.49 10.25 2.08
N GLN A 92 -10.49 9.98 2.89
CA GLN A 92 -9.75 10.96 3.66
C GLN A 92 -8.29 10.93 3.20
N THR A 93 -7.61 12.07 3.12
CA THR A 93 -6.23 12.16 2.63
C THR A 93 -5.34 11.07 3.22
N VAL A 94 -5.32 10.90 4.53
CA VAL A 94 -4.48 9.91 5.23
C VAL A 94 -4.81 8.47 4.83
N ILE A 95 -6.09 8.12 4.77
CA ILE A 95 -6.52 6.77 4.39
C ILE A 95 -6.18 6.51 2.91
N VAL A 96 -6.36 7.50 2.04
CA VAL A 96 -5.98 7.34 0.63
C VAL A 96 -4.47 7.13 0.49
N LEU A 97 -3.64 7.87 1.24
CA LEU A 97 -2.18 7.66 1.24
C LEU A 97 -1.79 6.28 1.80
N HIS A 98 -2.49 5.77 2.80
CA HIS A 98 -2.34 4.40 3.31
C HIS A 98 -2.58 3.37 2.21
N GLU A 99 -3.71 3.48 1.51
CA GLU A 99 -4.03 2.55 0.41
C GLU A 99 -3.04 2.68 -0.76
N ILE A 100 -2.56 3.90 -1.06
CA ILE A 100 -1.51 4.11 -2.06
C ILE A 100 -0.23 3.39 -1.63
N ALA A 101 0.20 3.48 -0.37
CA ALA A 101 1.42 2.84 0.12
C ALA A 101 1.39 1.31 -0.08
N HIS A 102 0.24 0.66 0.09
CA HIS A 102 0.08 -0.76 -0.22
C HIS A 102 0.29 -1.11 -1.70
N THR A 103 0.06 -0.17 -2.62
CA THR A 103 0.36 -0.40 -4.06
C THR A 103 1.84 -0.24 -4.41
N LEU A 104 2.66 0.23 -3.47
CA LEU A 104 4.07 0.55 -3.69
C LEU A 104 5.02 -0.44 -3.01
N VAL A 105 4.51 -1.24 -2.07
CA VAL A 105 5.26 -2.24 -1.33
C VAL A 105 4.68 -3.62 -1.63
N ASP A 106 5.51 -4.51 -2.18
CA ASP A 106 5.13 -5.87 -2.53
C ASP A 106 4.90 -6.69 -1.25
N ASP A 107 3.64 -6.92 -0.91
CA ASP A 107 3.20 -7.63 0.29
C ASP A 107 3.51 -9.14 0.29
N ARG A 108 4.03 -9.65 -0.83
CA ARG A 108 4.60 -11.01 -0.92
C ARG A 108 6.05 -11.05 -0.44
N LYS A 109 6.72 -9.90 -0.37
CA LYS A 109 8.12 -9.76 0.06
C LYS A 109 8.24 -9.17 1.46
N TYR A 110 7.29 -8.31 1.84
CA TYR A 110 7.30 -7.60 3.11
C TYR A 110 5.96 -7.79 3.83
N PRO A 111 5.94 -7.79 5.17
CA PRO A 111 4.68 -7.76 5.91
C PRO A 111 3.81 -6.58 5.46
N HIS A 112 2.49 -6.77 5.45
CA HIS A 112 1.53 -5.81 4.90
C HIS A 112 1.67 -4.40 5.48
N HIS A 113 1.92 -4.27 6.80
CA HIS A 113 2.29 -3.02 7.48
C HIS A 113 3.74 -3.05 8.04
N GLY A 114 4.66 -3.68 7.32
CA GLY A 114 6.09 -3.77 7.66
C GLY A 114 6.81 -2.42 7.72
N ALA A 115 8.10 -2.44 8.05
CA ALA A 115 8.89 -1.21 8.19
C ALA A 115 9.00 -0.43 6.87
N GLU A 116 9.05 -1.17 5.76
CA GLU A 116 9.08 -0.67 4.39
C GLU A 116 7.78 0.08 4.04
N PHE A 117 6.63 -0.51 4.38
CA PHE A 117 5.32 0.13 4.26
C PHE A 117 5.26 1.44 5.04
N VAL A 118 5.67 1.43 6.31
CA VAL A 118 5.67 2.64 7.15
C VAL A 118 6.61 3.70 6.58
N GLY A 119 7.77 3.31 6.05
CA GLY A 119 8.70 4.22 5.38
C GLY A 119 8.09 4.90 4.16
N VAL A 120 7.40 4.15 3.29
CA VAL A 120 6.67 4.72 2.15
C VAL A 120 5.55 5.65 2.62
N LEU A 121 4.75 5.23 3.60
CA LEU A 121 3.68 6.05 4.14
C LEU A 121 4.22 7.38 4.68
N PHE A 122 5.36 7.38 5.38
CA PHE A 122 5.97 8.61 5.89
C PHE A 122 6.43 9.54 4.78
N ALA A 123 7.00 8.99 3.70
CA ALA A 123 7.33 9.80 2.53
C ALA A 123 6.08 10.47 1.94
N LEU A 124 4.98 9.73 1.80
CA LEU A 124 3.70 10.23 1.29
C LEU A 124 3.11 11.32 2.20
N LEU A 125 3.04 11.08 3.51
CA LEU A 125 2.53 12.02 4.50
C LEU A 125 3.32 13.35 4.50
N ASN A 126 4.64 13.28 4.37
CA ASN A 126 5.47 14.48 4.26
C ASN A 126 5.22 15.26 2.97
N GLN A 127 5.01 14.56 1.85
CA GLN A 127 4.72 15.22 0.56
C GLN A 127 3.33 15.86 0.50
N GLU A 128 2.40 15.43 1.36
CA GLU A 128 1.06 16.00 1.49
C GLU A 128 0.91 16.87 2.75
N SER A 129 2.02 17.31 3.34
CA SER A 129 2.02 18.24 4.49
C SER A 129 1.17 17.76 5.68
N ILE A 130 1.12 16.45 5.92
CA ILE A 130 0.48 15.84 7.11
C ILE A 130 1.46 15.80 8.31
N GLY A 131 2.77 15.73 8.04
CA GLY A 131 3.80 15.79 9.06
C GLY A 131 5.18 15.73 8.43
N THR A 132 6.18 16.34 9.07
CA THR A 132 7.54 16.28 8.56
C THR A 132 8.18 14.93 8.85
N ILE A 133 9.17 14.51 8.04
CA ILE A 133 9.89 13.25 8.28
C ILE A 133 10.47 13.16 9.71
N PRO A 134 11.14 14.20 10.27
CA PRO A 134 11.62 14.16 11.64
C PRO A 134 10.50 13.91 12.67
N GLU A 135 9.38 14.63 12.59
CA GLU A 135 8.24 14.49 13.52
C GLU A 135 7.60 13.10 13.44
N LEU A 136 7.42 12.58 12.21
CA LEU A 136 6.86 11.25 11.99
C LEU A 136 7.77 10.16 12.56
N CYS A 137 9.09 10.27 12.33
CA CYS A 137 10.08 9.34 12.87
C CYS A 137 10.12 9.36 14.40
N GLU A 138 10.08 10.54 15.01
CA GLU A 138 10.05 10.69 16.46
C GLU A 138 8.79 10.07 17.06
N ALA A 139 7.62 10.39 16.53
CA ALA A 139 6.35 9.83 16.99
C ALA A 139 6.29 8.29 16.83
N ALA A 140 6.88 7.76 15.75
CA ALA A 140 7.00 6.32 15.53
C ALA A 140 7.89 5.65 16.59
N ASN A 141 9.03 6.28 16.91
CA ASN A 141 9.95 5.80 17.96
C ASN A 141 9.24 5.75 19.32
N GLN A 142 8.51 6.81 19.69
CA GLN A 142 7.70 6.87 20.92
C GLN A 142 6.65 5.76 20.97
N SER A 143 6.06 5.42 19.81
CA SER A 143 5.02 4.39 19.68
C SER A 143 5.56 2.98 19.44
N LYS A 144 6.89 2.81 19.41
CA LYS A 144 7.58 1.55 19.05
C LYS A 144 7.07 0.97 17.70
N LEU A 145 6.75 1.85 16.75
CA LEU A 145 6.41 1.54 15.37
C LEU A 145 7.69 1.58 14.54
N ARG A 146 8.04 0.48 13.88
CA ARG A 146 9.25 0.36 13.06
C ARG A 146 8.98 0.92 11.67
N TYR A 147 9.97 1.62 11.13
CA TYR A 147 10.02 2.16 9.78
C TYR A 147 11.41 1.93 9.17
N ASP A 148 11.47 1.82 7.85
CA ASP A 148 12.72 1.73 7.09
C ASP A 148 13.04 3.09 6.46
N ARG A 149 14.18 3.66 6.85
CA ARG A 149 14.66 4.97 6.36
C ARG A 149 14.98 4.97 4.86
N ASN A 150 15.47 3.86 4.31
CA ASN A 150 15.76 3.79 2.89
C ASN A 150 14.48 3.95 2.06
N TRP A 151 13.37 3.38 2.54
CA TRP A 151 12.07 3.50 1.88
C TRP A 151 11.46 4.90 1.97
N ILE A 152 11.77 5.66 3.04
CA ILE A 152 11.39 7.08 3.15
C ILE A 152 12.00 7.91 2.00
N TYR A 153 13.31 7.75 1.76
CA TYR A 153 14.04 8.60 0.81
C TYR A 153 14.09 8.04 -0.62
N ARG A 154 13.73 6.78 -0.85
CA ARG A 154 13.70 6.18 -2.20
C ARG A 154 12.57 6.74 -3.07
N TYR A 155 11.41 7.01 -2.47
CA TYR A 155 10.18 7.32 -3.21
C TYR A 155 10.09 8.75 -3.80
N PRO A 156 10.55 9.82 -3.12
CA PRO A 156 10.48 11.18 -3.67
C PRO A 156 11.23 11.37 -5.00
N HIS A 157 12.19 10.48 -5.31
CA HIS A 157 13.03 10.57 -6.51
C HIS A 157 12.47 9.81 -7.72
N GLN A 158 11.58 8.84 -7.54
CA GLN A 158 11.04 8.05 -8.66
C GLN A 158 9.94 8.81 -9.42
N THR A 159 9.12 9.61 -8.73
CA THR A 159 8.05 10.41 -9.37
C THR A 159 8.60 11.52 -10.26
N ARG A 160 9.75 12.13 -9.91
CA ARG A 160 10.41 13.17 -10.72
C ARG A 160 11.06 12.64 -12.00
N ARG A 161 11.49 11.38 -12.03
CA ARG A 161 12.12 10.77 -13.23
C ARG A 161 11.09 10.30 -14.27
N SER A 162 9.93 9.81 -13.83
CA SER A 162 8.88 9.35 -14.74
C SER A 162 8.07 10.46 -15.40
N ALA A 163 8.19 11.72 -14.95
CA ALA A 163 7.57 12.88 -15.57
C ALA A 163 8.38 13.48 -16.74
N ARG A 164 9.50 12.84 -17.12
CA ARG A 164 10.29 13.18 -18.32
C ARG A 164 10.14 12.07 -19.36
N LEU A 165 8.96 11.93 -19.94
CA LEU A 165 8.72 11.24 -21.22
C LEU A 165 7.59 11.96 -21.95
#